data_AF-A0A086JI52-F1
#
_entry.id   AF-A0A086JI52-F1
#
_cell.length_a   1.000
_cell.length_b   1.000
_cell.length_c   1.000
_cell.angle_alpha   90.00
_cell.angle_beta   90.00
_cell.angle_gamma   90.00
#
_symmetry.space_group_name_H-M   'P 1'
#
loop_
_entity.id
_entity.type
_entity.pdbx_description
1 polymer ?
#
loop_
_entity_poly.entity_id
_entity_poly.type
_entity_poly.pdbx_seq_one_letter_code
_entity_poly.pdbx_strand_id
1 'polypeptide(L)'
;MRNFGRALLVAGAVLFVAAAYSVIQARHALRHSGGHLDDFVLPVNVIFAAVAGAALCLVGGLKAAGGFQRIRVPEEIQCWDRLHERFNFRLYSTRAACLAALVQNFVTPPPA
;
A
#
# COMPACT_ATOMS: atom_id res chain seq x y z
N MET A 1 11.31 1.25 5.30
CA MET A 1 11.64 0.75 3.94
C MET A 1 10.41 0.57 3.02
N ARG A 2 9.27 1.26 3.24
CA ARG A 2 8.01 1.00 2.50
C ARG A 2 8.08 1.32 1.00
N ASN A 3 9.03 2.16 0.59
CA ASN A 3 9.19 2.60 -0.81
C ASN A 3 9.96 1.61 -1.68
N PHE A 4 10.76 0.71 -1.08
CA PHE A 4 11.61 -0.23 -1.82
C PHE A 4 10.78 -1.26 -2.59
N GLY A 5 9.72 -1.81 -2.00
CA GLY A 5 8.82 -2.77 -2.67
C GLY A 5 8.12 -2.14 -3.87
N ARG A 6 7.67 -0.89 -3.75
CA ARG A 6 7.05 -0.14 -4.85
C ARG A 6 8.04 0.17 -5.98
N ALA A 7 9.26 0.59 -5.63
CA ALA A 7 10.31 0.82 -6.63
C ALA A 7 10.67 -0.47 -7.39
N LEU A 8 10.76 -1.60 -6.69
CA LEU A 8 11.03 -2.91 -7.31
C LEU A 8 9.90 -3.34 -8.25
N LEU A 9 8.65 -3.11 -7.85
CA LEU A 9 7.46 -3.40 -8.68
C LEU A 9 7.46 -2.56 -9.95
N VAL A 10 7.72 -1.26 -9.84
CA VAL A 10 7.80 -0.34 -11.00
C VAL A 10 8.94 -0.76 -11.93
N ALA A 11 10.12 -1.07 -11.39
CA ALA A 11 11.26 -1.53 -12.19
C ALA A 11 10.94 -2.84 -12.93
N GLY A 12 10.31 -3.81 -12.25
CA GLY A 12 9.86 -5.06 -12.86
C GLY A 12 8.84 -4.84 -13.97
N ALA A 13 7.86 -3.95 -13.74
CA ALA A 13 6.82 -3.63 -14.72
C ALA A 13 7.40 -2.97 -15.98
N VAL A 14 8.31 -2.00 -15.82
CA VAL A 14 9.01 -1.35 -16.93
C VAL A 14 9.80 -2.37 -17.74
N LEU A 15 10.55 -3.24 -17.07
CA LEU A 15 11.36 -4.27 -17.73
C LEU A 15 10.48 -5.28 -18.48
N PHE A 16 9.33 -5.65 -17.90
CA PHE A 16 8.36 -6.54 -18.53
C PHE A 16 7.71 -5.91 -19.78
N VAL A 17 7.35 -4.63 -19.71
CA VAL A 17 6.81 -3.89 -20.87
C VAL A 17 7.86 -3.75 -21.97
N ALA A 18 9.12 -3.46 -21.62
CA ALA A 18 10.21 -3.40 -22.59
C ALA A 18 10.44 -4.75 -23.29
N ALA A 19 10.41 -5.86 -22.53
CA ALA A 19 10.48 -7.20 -23.10
C ALA A 19 9.30 -7.47 -24.04
N ALA A 20 8.06 -7.18 -23.63
CA ALA A 20 6.89 -7.34 -24.47
C ALA A 20 6.97 -6.52 -25.76
N TYR A 21 7.43 -5.27 -25.68
CA TYR A 21 7.64 -4.42 -26.84
C TYR A 21 8.64 -5.03 -27.83
N SER A 22 9.76 -5.57 -27.35
CA SER A 22 10.75 -6.22 -28.20
C SER A 22 10.19 -7.45 -28.94
N VAL A 23 9.31 -8.23 -28.30
CA VAL A 23 8.63 -9.38 -28.92
C VAL A 23 7.65 -8.91 -29.99
N ILE A 24 6.87 -7.88 -29.70
CA ILE A 24 5.91 -7.30 -30.64
C ILE A 24 6.65 -6.75 -31.88
N GLN A 25 7.74 -6.01 -31.67
CA GLN A 25 8.55 -5.46 -32.75
C GLN A 25 9.17 -6.57 -33.61
N ALA A 26 9.74 -7.61 -32.99
CA ALA A 26 10.27 -8.75 -33.72
C ALA A 26 9.18 -9.44 -34.55
N ARG A 27 8.00 -9.67 -33.97
CA ARG A 27 6.85 -10.27 -34.66
C ARG A 27 6.35 -9.41 -35.82
N HIS A 28 6.32 -8.09 -35.67
CA HIS A 28 5.97 -7.18 -36.76
C HIS A 28 6.99 -7.22 -37.89
N ALA A 29 8.29 -7.23 -37.58
CA ALA A 29 9.35 -7.33 -38.58
C ALA A 29 9.23 -8.62 -39.41
N LEU A 30 8.96 -9.76 -38.77
CA LEU A 30 8.75 -11.05 -39.44
C LEU A 30 7.54 -11.07 -40.37
N ARG A 31 6.43 -10.43 -39.94
CA ARG A 31 5.24 -10.29 -40.79
C ARG A 31 5.53 -9.45 -42.03
N HIS A 32 6.32 -8.38 -41.89
CA HIS A 32 6.70 -7.54 -43.02
C HIS A 32 7.69 -8.22 -43.97
N SER A 33 8.55 -9.11 -43.47
CA SER A 33 9.49 -9.86 -44.31
C SER A 33 8.87 -11.09 -45.00
N GLY A 34 7.57 -11.36 -44.81
CA GLY A 34 6.89 -12.52 -45.38
C GLY A 34 7.38 -13.87 -44.82
N GLY A 35 8.03 -13.87 -43.66
CA GLY A 35 8.59 -15.07 -43.04
C GLY A 35 7.50 -16.00 -42.49
N HIS A 36 7.72 -17.32 -42.57
CA HIS A 36 6.86 -18.28 -41.87
C HIS A 36 6.97 -18.09 -40.36
N LEU A 37 5.82 -18.12 -39.67
CA LEU A 37 5.74 -17.96 -38.21
C LEU A 37 6.41 -19.11 -37.44
N ASP A 38 6.62 -20.25 -38.09
CA ASP A 38 7.09 -21.49 -37.47
C ASP A 38 8.61 -21.49 -37.17
N ASP A 39 9.39 -20.64 -37.84
CA ASP A 39 10.85 -20.50 -37.59
C ASP A 39 11.19 -19.38 -36.59
N PHE A 40 10.18 -18.77 -35.96
CA PHE A 40 10.43 -17.64 -35.05
C PHE A 40 10.99 -18.10 -33.70
N VAL A 41 12.32 -18.06 -33.59
CA VAL A 41 13.03 -18.28 -32.32
C VAL A 41 13.18 -16.95 -31.59
N LEU A 42 12.60 -16.86 -30.39
CA LEU A 42 12.80 -15.69 -29.52
C LEU A 42 14.27 -15.64 -29.06
N PRO A 43 14.92 -14.46 -29.13
CA PRO A 43 16.24 -14.30 -28.54
C PRO A 43 16.18 -14.58 -27.04
N VAL A 44 17.11 -15.42 -26.58
CA VAL A 44 17.19 -15.91 -25.20
C VAL A 44 17.26 -14.75 -24.19
N ASN A 45 17.89 -13.64 -24.55
CA ASN A 45 17.96 -12.42 -23.74
C ASN A 45 16.58 -11.85 -23.39
N VAL A 46 15.62 -11.88 -24.32
CA VAL A 46 14.25 -11.38 -24.12
C VAL A 46 13.47 -12.32 -23.21
N ILE A 47 13.71 -13.64 -23.32
CA ILE A 47 13.13 -14.63 -22.41
C ILE A 47 13.61 -14.38 -20.98
N PHE A 48 14.92 -14.22 -20.77
CA PHE A 48 15.47 -13.90 -19.45
C PHE A 48 14.98 -12.56 -18.92
N ALA A 49 14.85 -11.54 -19.76
CA ALA A 49 14.29 -10.25 -19.37
C ALA A 49 12.83 -10.38 -18.92
N ALA A 50 11.99 -11.10 -19.67
CA ALA A 50 10.60 -11.31 -19.30
C ALA A 50 10.47 -12.08 -17.97
N VAL A 51 11.27 -13.14 -17.78
CA VAL A 51 11.28 -13.93 -16.54
C VAL A 51 11.77 -13.10 -15.35
N ALA A 52 12.84 -12.32 -15.52
CA ALA A 52 13.36 -11.44 -14.49
C ALA A 52 12.35 -10.33 -14.13
N GLY A 53 11.71 -9.72 -15.13
CA GLY A 53 10.66 -8.72 -14.92
C GLY A 53 9.47 -9.30 -14.14
N ALA A 54 9.00 -10.49 -14.49
CA ALA A 54 7.93 -11.19 -13.78
C ALA A 54 8.32 -11.49 -12.32
N ALA A 55 9.54 -11.99 -12.09
CA ALA A 55 10.04 -12.26 -10.74
C ALA A 55 10.11 -10.99 -9.88
N LEU A 56 10.60 -9.87 -10.45
CA LEU A 56 10.66 -8.59 -9.76
C LEU A 56 9.26 -8.03 -9.45
N CYS A 57 8.29 -8.19 -10.35
CA CYS A 57 6.89 -7.82 -10.10
C CYS A 57 6.29 -8.62 -8.94
N LEU A 58 6.55 -9.93 -8.85
CA LEU A 58 6.06 -10.77 -7.77
C LEU A 58 6.67 -10.38 -6.42
N VAL A 59 8.00 -10.24 -6.37
CA VAL A 59 8.70 -9.85 -5.13
C VAL A 59 8.33 -8.43 -4.70
N GLY A 60 8.25 -7.52 -5.67
CA GLY A 60 7.83 -6.13 -5.46
C GLY A 60 6.39 -6.05 -4.95
N GLY A 61 5.48 -6.82 -5.55
CA GLY A 61 4.07 -6.94 -5.15
C GLY A 61 3.91 -7.44 -3.72
N LEU A 62 4.59 -8.54 -3.37
CA LEU A 62 4.57 -9.10 -2.01
C LEU A 62 5.11 -8.10 -0.98
N LYS A 63 6.20 -7.39 -1.30
CA LYS A 63 6.74 -6.35 -0.39
C LYS A 63 5.86 -5.10 -0.32
N ALA A 64 5.16 -4.75 -1.40
CA ALA A 64 4.32 -3.56 -1.47
C ALA A 64 2.94 -3.75 -0.82
N ALA A 65 2.40 -4.98 -0.81
CA ALA A 65 1.09 -5.32 -0.22
C ALA A 65 1.01 -5.02 1.29
N GLY A 66 2.16 -4.87 1.95
CA GLY A 66 2.22 -4.71 3.41
C GLY A 66 1.99 -6.06 4.07
N GLY A 67 2.83 -6.39 5.05
CA GLY A 67 2.71 -7.64 5.78
C GLY A 67 1.38 -7.74 6.55
N PHE A 68 1.11 -8.92 7.09
CA PHE A 68 -0.03 -9.12 7.98
C PHE A 68 0.03 -8.12 9.14
N GLN A 69 -1.07 -7.39 9.33
CA GLN A 69 -1.21 -6.54 10.50
C GLN A 69 -1.46 -7.41 11.72
N ARG A 70 -0.80 -7.09 12.84
CA ARG A 70 -1.03 -7.78 14.11
C ARG A 70 -2.50 -7.58 14.49
N ILE A 71 -3.20 -8.69 14.75
CA ILE A 71 -4.54 -8.65 15.36
C ILE A 71 -4.35 -8.00 16.73
N ARG A 72 -4.90 -6.78 16.91
CA ARG A 72 -4.83 -6.06 18.18
C ARG A 72 -5.73 -6.78 19.17
N VAL A 73 -5.16 -7.69 19.94
CA VAL A 73 -5.74 -8.08 21.22
C VAL A 73 -5.36 -6.96 22.19
N PRO A 74 -6.33 -6.24 22.79
CA PRO A 74 -6.00 -5.24 23.80
C PRO A 74 -5.36 -5.97 24.99
N GLU A 75 -4.03 -5.83 25.13
CA GLU A 75 -3.27 -6.31 26.31
C GLU A 75 -3.49 -5.41 27.53
N GLU A 76 -4.08 -4.22 27.34
CA GLU A 76 -4.32 -3.26 28.41
C GLU A 76 -5.58 -3.63 29.20
N ILE A 77 -5.43 -3.84 30.51
CA ILE A 77 -6.55 -3.90 31.46
C ILE A 77 -7.21 -2.52 31.41
N GLN A 78 -8.35 -2.42 30.73
CA GLN A 78 -9.10 -1.17 30.71
C GLN A 78 -9.61 -0.88 32.12
N CYS A 79 -9.11 0.21 32.72
CA CYS A 79 -9.62 0.73 33.98
C CYS A 79 -11.11 1.07 33.82
N TRP A 80 -11.92 0.74 34.83
CA TRP A 80 -13.36 0.99 34.84
C TRP A 80 -13.71 2.43 34.49
N ASP A 81 -12.91 3.41 34.93
CA ASP A 81 -13.15 4.84 34.65
C ASP A 81 -13.16 5.16 33.15
N ARG A 82 -12.27 4.53 32.35
CA ARG A 82 -12.26 4.72 30.88
C ARG A 82 -13.43 4.01 30.21
N LEU A 83 -13.88 2.88 30.76
CA LEU A 83 -14.99 2.10 30.20
C LEU A 83 -16.35 2.73 30.53
N HIS A 84 -16.46 3.31 31.73
CA HIS A 84 -17.66 3.97 32.22
C HIS A 84 -17.86 5.35 31.59
N GLU A 85 -16.81 5.95 31.04
CA GLU A 85 -16.88 7.23 30.38
C GLU A 85 -17.68 7.15 29.07
N ARG A 86 -18.98 7.43 29.17
CA ARG A 86 -19.88 7.51 28.02
C ARG A 86 -19.96 8.94 27.52
N PHE A 87 -19.13 9.28 26.54
CA PHE A 87 -19.09 10.63 25.94
C PHE A 87 -20.47 11.15 25.53
N ASN A 88 -21.33 10.30 24.97
CA ASN A 88 -22.68 10.67 24.54
C ASN A 88 -23.66 11.00 25.69
N PHE A 89 -23.34 10.61 26.92
CA PHE A 89 -24.18 10.81 28.10
C PHE A 89 -23.52 11.71 29.15
N ARG A 90 -22.47 12.45 28.77
CA ARG A 90 -21.83 13.41 29.68
C ARG A 90 -22.82 14.53 29.99
N LEU A 91 -23.27 14.57 31.25
CA LEU A 91 -23.97 15.70 31.81
C LEU A 91 -22.94 16.75 32.21
N TYR A 92 -22.98 17.91 31.58
CA TYR A 92 -22.09 19.03 31.92
C TYR A 92 -22.60 19.84 33.13
N SER A 93 -23.80 19.55 33.63
CA SER A 93 -24.36 20.09 34.87
C SER A 93 -23.89 19.32 36.11
N THR A 94 -22.58 19.19 36.29
CA THR A 94 -21.98 18.55 37.48
C THR A 94 -21.51 19.61 38.47
N ARG A 95 -21.02 19.19 39.65
CA ARG A 95 -20.36 20.10 40.61
C ARG A 95 -19.21 20.90 39.97
N ALA A 96 -18.60 20.37 38.91
CA ALA A 96 -17.59 21.07 38.12
C ALA A 96 -18.16 22.27 37.35
N ALA A 97 -19.47 22.32 37.05
CA ALA A 97 -20.11 23.48 36.43
C ALA A 97 -20.08 24.72 37.34
N CYS A 98 -20.21 24.53 38.66
CA CYS A 98 -20.07 25.62 39.62
C CYS A 98 -18.62 26.15 39.67
N LEU A 99 -17.64 25.28 39.46
CA LEU A 99 -16.22 25.65 39.34
C LEU A 99 -15.87 26.19 37.96
N ALA A 100 -16.59 25.81 36.91
CA ALA A 100 -16.33 26.27 35.54
C ALA A 100 -16.41 27.79 35.44
N ALA A 101 -17.33 28.44 36.14
CA ALA A 101 -17.42 29.90 36.19
C ALA A 101 -16.18 30.56 36.83
N LEU A 102 -15.49 29.87 37.75
CA LEU A 102 -14.25 30.34 38.39
C LEU A 102 -13.00 30.02 37.55
N VAL A 103 -13.06 28.94 36.75
CA VAL A 103 -11.94 28.41 35.95
C VAL A 103 -12.01 28.83 34.48
N GLN A 104 -13.11 29.47 34.04
CA GLN A 104 -13.30 30.01 32.68
C GLN A 104 -12.17 30.93 32.21
N ASN A 105 -11.50 31.62 33.13
CA ASN A 105 -10.35 32.48 32.83
C ASN A 105 -9.02 31.70 32.63
N PHE A 106 -9.00 30.40 32.92
CA PHE A 106 -7.80 29.56 32.94
C PHE A 106 -7.86 28.34 32.01
N VAL A 107 -9.00 28.08 31.35
CA VAL A 107 -9.17 26.90 30.48
C VAL A 107 -9.71 27.32 29.11
N THR A 108 -9.06 26.81 28.06
CA THR A 108 -9.48 27.01 26.67
C THR A 108 -10.88 26.42 26.45
N PRO A 109 -11.84 27.19 25.88
CA PRO A 109 -13.18 26.68 25.62
C PRO A 109 -13.16 25.51 24.63
N PRO A 110 -14.09 24.56 24.74
CA PRO A 110 -14.17 23.44 23.80
C PRO A 110 -14.51 23.94 22.38
N PRO A 111 -14.02 23.25 21.32
CA PRO A 111 -14.37 23.58 19.95
C PRO A 111 -15.88 23.40 19.72
N ALA A 112 -16.46 24.32 18.93
CA ALA A 112 -17.88 24.39 18.59
C ALA A 112 -18.39 23.18 17.80
#